data_AF-A0A2D5K9P5-F1
#
_entry.id   AF-A0A2D5K9P5-F1
#
_cell.length_a   1.000
_cell.length_b   1.000
_cell.length_c   1.000
_cell.angle_alpha   90.00
_cell.angle_beta   90.00
_cell.angle_gamma   90.00
#
_symmetry.space_group_name_H-M   'P 1'
#
loop_
_entity.id
_entity.type
_entity.pdbx_description
1 polymer ?
#
loop_
_entity_poly.entity_id
_entity_poly.type
_entity_poly.pdbx_seq_one_letter_code
_entity_poly.pdbx_strand_id
1 'polypeptide(L)'
;MTENNIQDIIDQVIENIIQRRKKKGWTYENMALELGLSPAAYHKIESQTTKLSLKRLLEICEVLEVEIAELFGFSTHKIYNQEFRDHSANKLIQNIYHDNKELTERYINRLEKEIEQLKGKK
;
A
#
# COMPACT_ATOMS: atom_id res chain seq x y z
N MET A 1 -26.79 -11.36 11.14
CA MET A 1 -26.10 -10.38 10.28
C MET A 1 -26.89 -9.10 10.37
N THR A 2 -26.48 -8.18 11.24
CA THR A 2 -27.24 -6.97 11.59
C THR A 2 -26.77 -5.80 10.73
N GLU A 3 -27.67 -4.85 10.44
CA GLU A 3 -27.43 -3.66 9.62
C GLU A 3 -26.17 -2.86 10.01
N ASN A 4 -25.77 -2.90 11.29
CA ASN A 4 -24.56 -2.24 11.78
C ASN A 4 -23.30 -2.64 11.00
N ASN A 5 -23.16 -3.90 10.60
CA ASN A 5 -21.98 -4.37 9.87
C ASN A 5 -21.92 -3.83 8.43
N ILE A 6 -23.07 -3.62 7.78
CA ILE A 6 -23.11 -3.11 6.40
C ILE A 6 -22.73 -1.63 6.38
N GLN A 7 -23.21 -0.83 7.34
CA GLN A 7 -22.87 0.58 7.41
C GLN A 7 -21.37 0.78 7.67
N ASP A 8 -20.78 -0.03 8.57
CA ASP A 8 -19.33 0.02 8.84
C ASP A 8 -18.50 -0.22 7.55
N ILE A 9 -18.92 -1.15 6.69
CA ILE A 9 -18.27 -1.41 5.40
C ILE A 9 -18.40 -0.21 4.47
N ILE A 10 -19.58 0.42 4.40
CA ILE A 10 -19.80 1.61 3.56
C ILE A 10 -18.90 2.76 4.04
N ASP A 11 -18.87 3.00 5.35
CA ASP A 11 -18.03 4.04 5.94
C ASP A 11 -16.55 3.82 5.61
N GLN A 12 -16.07 2.58 5.71
CA GLN A 12 -14.70 2.21 5.35
C GLN A 12 -14.40 2.45 3.86
N VAL A 13 -15.32 2.08 2.96
CA VAL A 13 -15.15 2.30 1.52
C VAL A 13 -15.09 3.80 1.20
N ILE A 14 -15.96 4.59 1.81
CA ILE A 14 -15.99 6.05 1.62
C ILE A 14 -14.71 6.69 2.15
N GLU A 15 -14.26 6.32 3.34
CA GLU A 15 -12.98 6.81 3.89
C GLU A 15 -11.82 6.47 2.96
N ASN A 16 -11.78 5.24 2.42
CA ASN A 16 -10.75 4.83 1.47
C ASN A 16 -10.79 5.67 0.18
N ILE A 17 -11.96 5.97 -0.38
CA ILE A 17 -12.11 6.89 -1.52
C ILE A 17 -11.53 8.26 -1.19
N ILE A 18 -11.87 8.84 -0.03
CA ILE A 18 -11.40 10.15 0.43
C ILE A 18 -9.86 10.15 0.53
N GLN A 19 -9.27 9.11 1.14
CA GLN A 19 -7.83 9.00 1.30
C GLN A 19 -7.11 8.88 -0.04
N ARG A 20 -7.63 8.08 -0.98
CA ARG A 20 -7.06 7.94 -2.33
C ARG A 20 -7.11 9.24 -3.11
N ARG A 21 -8.24 9.95 -3.07
CA ARG A 21 -8.37 11.27 -3.69
C ARG A 21 -7.35 12.27 -3.13
N LYS A 22 -7.24 12.36 -1.80
CA LYS A 22 -6.27 13.24 -1.13
C LYS A 22 -4.83 12.87 -1.48
N LYS A 23 -4.50 11.58 -1.53
CA LYS A 23 -3.18 11.08 -1.93
C LYS A 23 -2.81 11.45 -3.38
N LYS A 24 -3.80 11.47 -4.29
CA LYS A 24 -3.62 11.94 -5.68
C LYS A 24 -3.53 13.48 -5.77
N GLY A 25 -3.77 14.21 -4.69
CA GLY A 25 -3.79 15.67 -4.65
C GLY A 25 -5.03 16.30 -5.28
N TRP A 26 -6.11 15.53 -5.43
CA TRP A 26 -7.29 15.96 -6.17
C TRP A 26 -8.31 16.69 -5.31
N THR A 27 -8.84 17.79 -5.84
CA THR A 27 -9.95 18.53 -5.22
C THR A 27 -11.30 17.89 -5.56
N TYR A 28 -12.37 18.39 -4.95
CA TYR A 28 -13.74 17.97 -5.30
C TYR A 28 -14.08 18.31 -6.75
N GLU A 29 -13.57 19.44 -7.24
CA GLU A 29 -13.75 19.90 -8.62
C GLU A 29 -13.07 18.97 -9.61
N ASN A 30 -11.85 18.49 -9.32
CA ASN A 30 -11.16 17.54 -10.17
C ASN A 30 -11.94 16.22 -10.29
N MET A 31 -12.35 15.63 -9.16
CA MET A 31 -13.13 14.39 -9.18
C MET A 31 -14.46 14.56 -9.90
N ALA A 32 -15.16 15.67 -9.63
CA ALA A 32 -16.44 15.94 -10.25
C ALA A 32 -16.31 16.08 -11.77
N LEU A 33 -15.27 16.77 -12.24
CA LEU A 33 -14.99 16.92 -13.67
C LEU A 33 -14.79 15.56 -14.36
N GLU A 34 -13.93 14.70 -13.83
CA GLU A 34 -13.65 13.38 -14.39
C GLU A 34 -14.88 12.45 -14.36
N LEU A 35 -15.74 12.60 -13.36
CA LEU A 35 -16.96 11.79 -13.20
C LEU A 35 -18.19 12.37 -13.93
N GLY A 36 -18.04 13.50 -14.63
CA GLY A 36 -19.15 14.20 -15.27
C GLY A 36 -20.23 14.68 -14.28
N LEU A 37 -19.80 15.12 -13.10
CA LEU A 37 -20.63 15.57 -11.98
C LEU A 37 -20.42 17.05 -11.68
N SER A 38 -21.32 17.64 -10.88
CA SER A 38 -21.02 18.90 -10.21
C SER A 38 -20.18 18.66 -8.94
N PRO A 39 -19.35 19.61 -8.51
CA PRO A 39 -18.59 19.49 -7.25
C PRO A 39 -19.47 19.18 -6.04
N ALA A 40 -20.67 19.78 -5.99
CA ALA A 40 -21.66 19.50 -4.95
C ALA A 40 -22.21 18.07 -5.01
N ALA A 41 -22.40 17.51 -6.21
CA ALA A 41 -22.84 16.12 -6.36
C ALA A 41 -21.75 15.14 -5.89
N TYR A 42 -20.48 15.41 -6.21
CA TYR A 42 -19.37 14.60 -5.73
C TYR A 42 -19.19 14.72 -4.20
N HIS A 43 -19.30 15.93 -3.64
CA HIS A 43 -19.27 16.12 -2.18
C HIS A 43 -20.33 15.27 -1.46
N LYS A 44 -21.56 15.18 -2.01
CA LYS A 44 -22.63 14.33 -1.44
C LYS A 44 -22.29 12.84 -1.41
N ILE A 45 -21.38 12.38 -2.28
CA ILE A 45 -20.88 11.00 -2.26
C ILE A 45 -19.96 10.83 -1.04
N GLU A 46 -18.96 11.69 -0.88
CA GLU A 46 -18.02 11.58 0.25
C GLU A 46 -18.67 11.87 1.61
N SER A 47 -19.69 12.73 1.66
CA SER A 47 -20.48 12.98 2.87
C SER A 47 -21.61 11.97 3.09
N GLN A 48 -21.70 10.93 2.24
CA GLN A 48 -22.73 9.88 2.30
C GLN A 48 -24.19 10.37 2.28
N THR A 49 -24.40 11.62 1.84
CA THR A 49 -25.74 12.23 1.76
C THR A 49 -26.55 11.65 0.61
N THR A 50 -25.90 10.97 -0.33
CA THR A 50 -26.55 10.22 -1.41
C THR A 50 -25.98 8.81 -1.45
N LYS A 51 -26.85 7.83 -1.73
CA LYS A 51 -26.42 6.43 -1.89
C LYS A 51 -25.44 6.30 -3.06
N LEU A 52 -24.28 5.73 -2.78
CA LEU A 52 -23.30 5.39 -3.82
C LEU A 52 -23.78 4.17 -4.61
N SER A 53 -23.97 4.34 -5.92
CA SER A 53 -24.32 3.22 -6.80
C SER A 53 -23.07 2.42 -7.19
N LEU A 54 -23.24 1.13 -7.50
CA LEU A 54 -22.14 0.29 -7.97
C LEU A 54 -21.47 0.86 -9.23
N LYS A 55 -22.26 1.37 -10.19
CA LYS A 55 -21.74 2.05 -11.38
C LYS A 55 -20.81 3.19 -10.99
N ARG A 56 -21.23 4.05 -10.07
CA ARG A 56 -20.45 5.21 -9.63
C ARG A 56 -19.20 4.80 -8.87
N LEU A 57 -19.26 3.74 -8.07
CA LEU A 57 -18.09 3.17 -7.41
C LEU A 57 -17.04 2.70 -8.42
N LEU A 58 -17.46 2.03 -9.50
CA LEU A 58 -16.54 1.57 -10.56
C LEU A 58 -15.92 2.75 -11.32
N GLU A 59 -16.71 3.77 -11.67
CA GLU A 59 -16.17 5.01 -12.27
C GLU A 59 -15.14 5.68 -11.36
N ILE A 60 -15.41 5.75 -10.05
CA ILE A 60 -14.46 6.27 -9.06
C ILE A 60 -13.18 5.44 -9.03
N CYS A 61 -13.26 4.11 -9.15
CA CYS A 61 -12.08 3.23 -9.20
C CYS A 61 -11.22 3.54 -10.42
N GLU A 62 -11.82 3.71 -11.60
CA GLU A 62 -11.12 4.06 -12.84
C GLU A 62 -10.41 5.41 -12.70
N VAL A 63 -11.12 6.42 -12.21
CA VAL A 63 -10.62 7.78 -12.02
C VAL A 63 -9.46 7.84 -11.02
N LEU A 64 -9.56 7.09 -9.93
CA LEU A 64 -8.52 7.01 -8.90
C LEU A 64 -7.38 6.04 -9.25
N GLU A 65 -7.52 5.25 -10.33
CA GLU A 65 -6.60 4.19 -10.74
C GLU A 65 -6.34 3.16 -9.63
N VAL A 66 -7.43 2.70 -9.00
CA VAL A 66 -7.39 1.76 -7.88
C VAL A 66 -8.27 0.56 -8.16
N GLU A 67 -7.87 -0.62 -7.67
CA GLU A 67 -8.76 -1.79 -7.73
C GLU A 67 -9.87 -1.66 -6.68
N ILE A 68 -11.08 -2.10 -7.05
CA ILE A 68 -12.22 -2.10 -6.12
C ILE A 68 -11.90 -2.86 -4.83
N ALA A 69 -11.16 -3.96 -4.91
CA ALA A 69 -10.75 -4.76 -3.75
C ALA A 69 -9.97 -3.93 -2.72
N GLU A 70 -9.13 -3.00 -3.17
CA GLU A 70 -8.36 -2.13 -2.29
C GLU A 70 -9.25 -1.14 -1.51
N LEU A 71 -10.37 -0.70 -2.10
CA LEU A 71 -11.33 0.16 -1.41
C LEU A 71 -12.07 -0.57 -0.28
N PHE A 72 -12.21 -1.89 -0.38
CA PHE A 72 -12.76 -2.73 0.68
C PHE A 72 -11.69 -3.17 1.70
N GLY A 73 -10.45 -2.65 1.61
CA GLY A 73 -9.37 -3.01 2.52
C GLY A 73 -8.78 -4.40 2.27
N PHE A 74 -9.14 -5.06 1.16
CA PHE A 74 -8.45 -6.26 0.74
C PHE A 74 -7.08 -5.87 0.23
N SER A 75 -6.04 -6.34 0.92
CA SER A 75 -4.68 -6.18 0.42
C SER A 75 -4.49 -7.15 -0.74
N THR A 76 -4.68 -6.68 -1.97
CA THR A 76 -4.13 -7.35 -3.14
C THR A 76 -2.62 -7.14 -3.07
N HIS A 77 -1.92 -7.97 -2.28
CA HIS A 77 -0.50 -8.16 -2.51
C HIS A 77 -0.40 -8.74 -3.91
N LYS A 78 -0.28 -7.89 -4.93
CA LYS A 78 0.27 -8.28 -6.22
C LYS A 78 1.71 -8.67 -5.91
N ILE A 79 1.90 -9.92 -5.52
CA ILE A 79 3.21 -10.55 -5.48
C ILE A 79 3.62 -10.58 -6.95
N TYR A 80 4.38 -9.57 -7.37
CA TYR A 80 5.13 -9.64 -8.61
C TYR A 80 6.19 -10.71 -8.41
N ASN A 81 5.80 -11.97 -8.63
CA ASN A 81 6.75 -13.05 -8.86
C ASN A 81 7.37 -12.78 -10.23
N GLN A 82 8.28 -11.80 -10.29
CA GLN A 82 9.18 -11.69 -11.41
C GLN A 82 10.13 -12.88 -11.27
N GLU A 83 9.78 -14.02 -11.86
CA GLU A 83 10.75 -15.08 -12.09
C GLU A 83 11.83 -14.49 -12.99
N PHE A 84 12.90 -13.96 -12.40
CA PHE A 84 14.14 -13.70 -13.11
C PHE A 84 14.70 -15.06 -13.54
N ARG A 85 14.23 -15.56 -14.69
CA ARG A 85 14.79 -16.73 -15.38
C ARG A 85 16.16 -16.45 -16.00
N ASP A 86 16.75 -15.30 -15.70
CA ASP A 86 18.12 -15.00 -16.08
C ASP A 86 19.07 -15.67 -15.06
N HIS A 87 19.74 -16.72 -15.52
CA HIS A 87 20.69 -17.49 -14.72
C HIS A 87 21.83 -16.61 -14.17
N SER A 88 22.11 -15.48 -14.82
CA SER A 88 23.12 -14.51 -14.40
C SER A 88 22.71 -13.71 -13.16
N ALA A 89 21.45 -13.26 -13.09
CA ALA A 89 20.91 -12.47 -11.99
C ALA A 89 20.83 -13.29 -10.68
N ASN A 90 20.40 -14.56 -10.78
CA ASN A 90 20.36 -15.46 -9.62
C ASN A 90 21.75 -15.73 -9.05
N LYS A 91 22.78 -15.84 -9.90
CA LYS A 91 24.16 -16.03 -9.46
C LYS A 91 24.71 -14.80 -8.74
N LEU A 92 24.40 -13.59 -9.21
CA LEU A 92 24.77 -12.35 -8.55
C LEU A 92 24.10 -12.21 -7.18
N ILE A 93 22.81 -12.52 -7.09
CA ILE A 93 22.05 -12.49 -5.84
C ILE A 93 22.66 -13.47 -4.81
N GLN A 94 22.93 -14.71 -5.22
CA GLN A 94 23.60 -15.72 -4.37
C GLN A 94 24.96 -15.22 -3.84
N ASN A 95 25.77 -14.61 -4.71
CA ASN A 95 27.08 -14.07 -4.33
C ASN A 95 26.94 -12.93 -3.32
N ILE A 96 26.02 -11.99 -3.53
CA ILE A 96 25.79 -10.87 -2.61
C ILE A 96 25.36 -11.38 -1.23
N TYR A 97 24.49 -12.39 -1.17
CA TYR A 97 24.10 -12.99 0.12
C TYR A 97 25.28 -13.67 0.82
N HIS A 98 26.15 -14.37 0.07
CA HIS A 98 27.33 -15.02 0.63
C HIS A 98 28.34 -13.99 1.17
N ASP A 99 28.65 -12.96 0.39
CA ASP A 99 29.62 -11.93 0.76
C ASP A 99 29.16 -11.13 1.98
N ASN A 100 27.87 -10.78 2.03
CA ASN A 100 27.29 -10.11 3.20
C ASN A 100 27.34 -10.96 4.46
N LYS A 101 27.13 -12.29 4.32
CA LYS A 101 27.22 -13.21 5.45
C LYS A 101 28.66 -13.25 6.01
N GLU A 102 29.65 -13.41 5.15
CA GLU A 102 31.05 -13.45 5.57
C GLU A 102 31.48 -12.12 6.21
N LEU A 103 31.08 -10.99 5.63
CA LEU A 103 31.38 -9.67 6.19
C LEU A 103 30.75 -9.49 7.58
N THR A 104 29.51 -9.96 7.75
CA THR A 104 28.79 -9.90 9.03
C THR A 104 29.49 -10.75 10.09
N GLU A 105 29.89 -11.99 9.75
CA GLU A 105 30.63 -12.88 10.66
C GLU A 105 31.96 -12.26 11.08
N ARG A 106 32.70 -11.63 10.16
CA ARG A 106 33.95 -10.92 10.49
C ARG A 106 33.71 -9.73 11.42
N TYR A 107 32.63 -8.98 11.20
CA TYR A 107 32.28 -7.84 12.04
C TYR A 107 31.90 -8.27 13.46
N ILE A 108 31.09 -9.32 13.59
CA ILE A 108 30.71 -9.92 14.89
C ILE A 108 31.97 -10.38 15.63
N ASN A 109 32.84 -11.16 14.98
CA ASN A 109 34.08 -11.63 15.59
C ASN A 109 34.98 -10.48 16.07
N ARG A 110 35.03 -9.37 15.33
CA ARG A 110 35.78 -8.18 15.73
C ARG A 110 35.19 -7.53 16.98
N LEU A 111 33.87 -7.35 17.02
CA LEU A 111 33.17 -6.78 18.16
C LEU A 111 33.31 -7.65 19.41
N GLU A 112 33.22 -8.97 19.27
CA GLU A 112 33.40 -9.91 20.37
C GLU A 112 34.80 -9.82 20.98
N LYS A 113 35.85 -9.76 20.13
CA LYS A 113 37.23 -9.54 20.58
C LYS A 113 37.41 -8.20 21.30
N GLU A 114 36.80 -7.15 20.80
CA GLU A 114 36.88 -5.82 21.43
C GLU A 114 36.19 -5.80 22.80
N ILE A 115 35.01 -6.44 22.91
CA ILE A 115 34.31 -6.63 24.18
C ILE A 115 35.16 -7.43 25.17
N GLU A 116 35.81 -8.50 24.73
CA GLU A 116 36.69 -9.31 25.58
C GLU A 116 37.88 -8.51 26.11
N GLN A 117 38.54 -7.72 25.24
CA GLN A 117 39.63 -6.83 25.62
C GLN A 117 39.20 -5.75 26.61
N LEU A 118 37.99 -5.19 26.45
CA LEU A 118 37.44 -4.19 27.37
C LEU A 118 37.03 -4.80 28.71
N LYS A 119 36.53 -6.04 28.72
CA LYS A 119 36.20 -6.78 29.95
C LYS A 119 37.45 -7.20 30.74
N GLY A 120 38.57 -7.49 30.06
CA GLY A 120 39.85 -7.84 30.70
C GLY A 120 40.66 -6.66 31.25
N LYS A 121 40.22 -5.42 31.03
CA LYS A 121 40.87 -4.18 31.55
C LYS A 121 40.28 -3.69 32.89
N LYS A 122 39.59 -4.56 33.63
CA LYS A 122 39.02 -4.26 34.95
C LYS A 122 39.81 -4.90 36.08
#